data_AF-A0A2N1A1T6-F1
#
_entry.id   AF-A0A2N1A1T6-F1
#
_cell.length_a   1.000
_cell.length_b   1.000
_cell.length_c   1.000
_cell.angle_alpha   90.00
_cell.angle_beta   90.00
_cell.angle_gamma   90.00
#
_symmetry.space_group_name_H-M   'P 1'
#
loop_
_entity.id
_entity.type
_entity.pdbx_description
1 polymer ?
#
loop_
_entity_poly.entity_id
_entity_poly.type
_entity_poly.pdbx_seq_one_letter_code
_entity_poly.pdbx_strand_id
1 'polypeptide(L)'
;MKKHKLVESGFTLIELVIVIIILAVLAAVAIPKFVDLSTESKVTTLETVAGAMRSGLTLVHSKAAIQGKDKGLQEIDFNGTTLPVLNGYPTVVARGTSQKEINRQLKAWLYIDAVDSGTRKKEGDSPTTTFYTDKYTRPNNGSMIAIFFSEDYSRMNRGKLKCQINYLNNGVDTATVLIKMEEC
;
A
#
# COMPACT_ATOMS: atom_id res chain seq x y z
N MET A 1 11.84 -37.05 -59.33
CA MET A 1 11.28 -36.25 -58.22
C MET A 1 11.42 -34.77 -58.56
N LYS A 2 10.32 -34.06 -58.89
CA LYS A 2 10.33 -32.62 -59.14
C LYS A 2 10.28 -31.89 -57.78
N LYS A 3 11.33 -31.16 -57.43
CA LYS A 3 11.34 -30.28 -56.25
C LYS A 3 10.49 -29.05 -56.55
N HIS A 4 9.36 -28.89 -55.88
CA HIS A 4 8.64 -27.63 -55.85
C HIS A 4 9.47 -26.64 -55.03
N LYS A 5 10.03 -25.64 -55.69
CA LYS A 5 10.72 -24.52 -55.05
C LYS A 5 9.62 -23.58 -54.53
N LEU A 6 9.41 -23.55 -53.21
CA LEU A 6 8.55 -22.55 -52.60
C LEU A 6 9.22 -21.18 -52.77
N VAL A 7 8.51 -20.23 -53.38
CA VAL A 7 8.97 -18.86 -53.54
C VAL A 7 8.85 -18.18 -52.17
N GLU A 8 9.98 -17.91 -51.51
CA GLU A 8 9.99 -17.00 -50.35
C GLU A 8 9.67 -15.59 -50.86
N SER A 9 8.43 -15.16 -50.59
CA SER A 9 8.00 -13.80 -50.86
C SER A 9 8.52 -12.91 -49.73
N GLY A 10 9.48 -12.03 -50.05
CA GLY A 10 9.98 -11.03 -49.11
C GLY A 10 8.92 -9.99 -48.77
N PHE A 11 8.94 -9.50 -47.53
CA PHE A 11 8.06 -8.42 -47.06
C PHE A 11 8.38 -7.11 -47.79
N THR A 12 7.37 -6.34 -48.20
CA THR A 12 7.61 -5.06 -48.87
C THR A 12 7.97 -3.97 -47.85
N LEU A 13 8.82 -3.01 -48.25
CA LEU A 13 9.15 -1.87 -47.38
C LEU A 13 7.91 -1.05 -47.02
N ILE A 14 6.93 -0.96 -47.93
CA ILE A 14 5.71 -0.21 -47.68
C ILE A 14 4.80 -0.88 -46.65
N GLU A 15 4.71 -2.21 -46.63
CA GLU A 15 3.96 -2.93 -45.59
C GLU A 15 4.55 -2.65 -44.21
N LEU A 16 5.88 -2.58 -44.09
CA LEU A 16 6.52 -2.27 -42.81
C LEU A 16 6.23 -0.83 -42.36
N VAL A 17 6.29 0.13 -43.29
CA VAL A 17 6.02 1.53 -43.00
C VAL A 17 4.56 1.76 -42.58
N ILE A 18 3.61 1.10 -43.23
CA ILE A 18 2.19 1.24 -42.87
C ILE A 18 1.93 0.65 -41.47
N VAL A 19 2.54 -0.49 -41.14
CA VAL A 19 2.38 -1.11 -39.81
C VAL A 19 2.90 -0.18 -38.70
N ILE A 20 4.08 0.42 -38.85
CA ILE A 20 4.60 1.34 -37.81
C ILE A 20 3.74 2.60 -37.68
N ILE A 21 3.15 3.10 -38.77
CA ILE A 21 2.24 4.25 -38.74
C ILE A 21 0.96 3.91 -37.98
N ILE A 22 0.36 2.75 -38.26
CA ILE A 22 -0.84 2.29 -37.55
C ILE A 22 -0.54 2.12 -36.06
N LEU A 23 0.58 1.47 -35.70
CA LEU A 23 1.00 1.31 -34.31
C LEU A 23 1.26 2.65 -33.62
N ALA A 24 1.83 3.63 -34.32
CA ALA A 24 2.07 4.97 -33.77
C ALA A 24 0.76 5.70 -33.42
N VAL A 25 -0.25 5.65 -34.29
CA VAL A 25 -1.56 6.27 -34.02
C VAL A 25 -2.29 5.56 -32.87
N LEU A 26 -2.28 4.22 -32.86
CA LEU A 26 -2.88 3.45 -31.77
C LEU A 26 -2.21 3.76 -30.43
N ALA A 27 -0.88 3.84 -30.39
CA ALA A 27 -0.14 4.20 -29.20
C ALA A 27 -0.47 5.62 -28.70
N ALA A 28 -0.55 6.61 -29.60
CA ALA A 28 -0.85 7.99 -29.25
C ALA A 28 -2.21 8.16 -28.52
N VAL A 29 -3.21 7.36 -28.89
CA VAL A 29 -4.54 7.40 -28.24
C VAL A 29 -4.61 6.51 -26.99
N ALA A 30 -3.90 5.38 -26.98
CA ALA A 30 -3.96 4.42 -25.87
C ALA A 30 -3.12 4.85 -24.65
N ILE A 31 -1.96 5.47 -24.84
CA ILE A 31 -1.04 5.83 -23.75
C ILE A 31 -1.69 6.74 -22.70
N PRO A 32 -2.36 7.86 -23.05
CA PRO A 32 -2.96 8.74 -22.05
C PRO A 32 -4.00 8.01 -21.18
N LYS A 33 -4.89 7.23 -21.83
CA LYS A 33 -5.91 6.44 -21.12
C LYS A 33 -5.30 5.38 -20.20
N PHE A 34 -4.20 4.76 -20.62
CA PHE A 34 -3.51 3.77 -19.81
C PHE A 34 -2.89 4.39 -18.54
N VAL A 35 -2.33 5.59 -18.64
CA VAL A 35 -1.79 6.33 -17.50
C VAL A 35 -2.90 6.73 -16.51
N ASP A 36 -4.03 7.21 -17.02
CA ASP A 36 -5.19 7.56 -16.19
C ASP A 36 -5.74 6.33 -15.45
N LEU A 37 -5.98 5.23 -16.17
CA LEU A 37 -6.46 3.98 -15.58
C LEU A 37 -5.49 3.42 -14.52
N SER A 38 -4.18 3.53 -14.77
CA SER A 38 -3.16 3.12 -13.80
C SER A 38 -3.27 3.92 -12.51
N THR A 39 -3.48 5.23 -12.62
CA THR A 39 -3.65 6.13 -11.46
C THR A 39 -4.94 5.82 -10.70
N GLU A 40 -6.06 5.67 -11.40
CA GLU A 40 -7.35 5.28 -10.80
C GLU A 40 -7.28 3.92 -10.10
N SER A 41 -6.53 2.96 -10.67
CA SER A 41 -6.35 1.64 -10.06
C SER A 41 -5.61 1.72 -8.72
N LYS A 42 -4.60 2.59 -8.62
CA LYS A 42 -3.87 2.84 -7.35
C LYS A 42 -4.78 3.44 -6.31
N VAL A 43 -5.55 4.46 -6.67
CA VAL A 43 -6.52 5.11 -5.78
C VAL A 43 -7.54 4.10 -5.28
N THR A 44 -8.18 3.35 -6.17
CA THR A 44 -9.18 2.32 -5.82
C THR A 44 -8.61 1.25 -4.89
N THR A 45 -7.35 0.84 -5.11
CA THR A 45 -6.69 -0.15 -4.25
C THR A 45 -6.45 0.43 -2.85
N LEU A 46 -5.99 1.68 -2.74
CA LEU A 46 -5.83 2.35 -1.44
C LEU A 46 -7.17 2.56 -0.74
N GLU A 47 -8.24 2.87 -1.46
CA GLU A 47 -9.60 2.94 -0.88
C GLU A 47 -10.05 1.58 -0.34
N THR A 48 -9.75 0.50 -1.07
CA THR A 48 -10.03 -0.88 -0.64
C THR A 48 -9.28 -1.22 0.65
N VAL A 49 -8.00 -0.88 0.72
CA VAL A 49 -7.18 -1.07 1.93
C VAL A 49 -7.72 -0.22 3.08
N ALA A 50 -8.10 1.03 2.84
CA ALA A 50 -8.70 1.90 3.83
C ALA A 50 -10.04 1.34 4.35
N GLY A 51 -10.86 0.73 3.48
CA GLY A 51 -12.08 0.02 3.86
C GLY A 51 -11.79 -1.17 4.78
N ALA A 52 -10.86 -2.04 4.38
CA ALA A 52 -10.42 -3.18 5.20
C ALA A 52 -9.88 -2.73 6.57
N MET A 53 -9.15 -1.61 6.59
CA MET A 53 -8.61 -1.02 7.79
C MET A 53 -9.71 -0.56 8.74
N ARG A 54 -10.76 0.13 8.25
CA ARG A 54 -11.93 0.50 9.08
C ARG A 54 -12.59 -0.72 9.71
N SER A 55 -12.80 -1.78 8.92
CA SER A 55 -13.37 -3.04 9.43
C SER A 55 -12.49 -3.69 10.50
N GLY A 56 -11.18 -3.75 10.28
CA GLY A 56 -10.22 -4.27 11.27
C GLY A 56 -10.21 -3.47 12.57
N LEU A 57 -10.31 -2.14 12.48
CA LEU A 57 -10.41 -1.27 13.65
C LEU A 57 -11.68 -1.53 14.46
N THR A 58 -12.83 -1.71 13.80
CA THR A 58 -14.08 -2.09 14.48
C THR A 58 -13.95 -3.42 15.22
N LEU A 59 -13.27 -4.41 14.62
CA LEU A 59 -13.03 -5.71 15.27
C LEU A 59 -12.13 -5.59 16.48
N VAL A 60 -11.04 -4.83 16.38
CA VAL A 60 -10.12 -4.57 17.51
C VAL A 60 -10.84 -3.86 18.64
N HIS A 61 -11.61 -2.81 18.32
CA HIS A 61 -12.38 -2.05 19.30
C HIS A 61 -13.42 -2.91 20.01
N SER A 62 -14.14 -3.74 19.26
CA SER A 62 -15.10 -4.68 19.84
C SER A 62 -14.41 -5.68 20.78
N LYS A 63 -13.24 -6.20 20.40
CA LYS A 63 -12.47 -7.11 21.27
C LYS A 63 -11.99 -6.40 22.54
N ALA A 64 -11.50 -5.17 22.42
CA ALA A 64 -11.06 -4.38 23.57
C ALA A 64 -12.23 -4.09 24.53
N ALA A 65 -13.41 -3.73 24.01
CA ALA A 65 -14.61 -3.50 24.81
C ALA A 65 -15.07 -4.77 25.55
N ILE A 66 -15.07 -5.93 24.88
CA ILE A 66 -15.40 -7.23 25.51
C ILE A 66 -14.43 -7.53 26.67
N GLN A 67 -13.17 -7.14 26.54
CA GLN A 67 -12.15 -7.33 27.57
C GLN A 67 -12.11 -6.22 28.64
N GLY A 68 -12.98 -5.20 28.55
CA GLY A 68 -12.96 -4.03 29.45
C GLY A 68 -11.69 -3.17 29.31
N LYS A 69 -11.06 -3.21 28.13
CA LYS A 69 -9.79 -2.52 27.78
C LYS A 69 -10.00 -1.42 26.73
N ASP A 70 -11.22 -0.90 26.65
CA ASP A 70 -11.67 0.18 25.79
C ASP A 70 -11.31 1.58 26.31
N LYS A 71 -10.59 1.69 27.43
CA LYS A 71 -10.22 2.98 28.05
C LYS A 71 -8.75 3.03 28.44
N GLY A 72 -8.14 4.18 28.13
CA GLY A 72 -6.73 4.44 28.38
C GLY A 72 -5.82 3.58 27.51
N LEU A 73 -4.53 3.58 27.84
CA LEU A 73 -3.54 2.72 27.20
C LEU A 73 -3.62 1.33 27.83
N GLN A 74 -3.90 0.31 27.01
CA GLN A 74 -4.05 -1.08 27.40
C GLN A 74 -3.37 -1.99 26.38
N GLU A 75 -3.25 -3.27 26.70
CA GLU A 75 -2.80 -4.31 25.77
C GLU A 75 -3.86 -5.40 25.65
N ILE A 76 -4.19 -5.80 24.43
CA ILE A 76 -5.08 -6.93 24.16
C ILE A 76 -4.29 -8.01 23.41
N ASP A 77 -4.69 -9.27 23.56
CA ASP A 77 -4.29 -10.31 22.62
C ASP A 77 -5.22 -10.25 21.40
N PHE A 78 -4.67 -10.07 20.21
CA PHE A 78 -5.38 -10.16 18.94
C PHE A 78 -4.65 -11.14 18.01
N ASN A 79 -5.29 -12.26 17.69
CA ASN A 79 -4.72 -13.32 16.84
C ASN A 79 -3.32 -13.80 17.28
N GLY A 80 -3.09 -13.97 18.59
CA GLY A 80 -1.80 -14.41 19.13
C GLY A 80 -0.71 -13.33 19.14
N THR A 81 -1.10 -12.07 18.91
CA THR A 81 -0.20 -10.91 18.97
C THR A 81 -0.67 -9.95 20.05
N THR A 82 0.24 -9.59 20.95
CA THR A 82 0.02 -8.51 21.93
C THR A 82 -0.07 -7.18 21.18
N LEU A 83 -1.27 -6.59 21.19
CA LEU A 83 -1.59 -5.37 20.48
C LEU A 83 -1.83 -4.25 21.49
N PRO A 84 -1.00 -3.20 21.49
CA PRO A 84 -1.27 -1.99 22.27
C PRO A 84 -2.49 -1.27 21.69
N VAL A 85 -3.44 -0.96 22.56
CA VAL A 85 -4.64 -0.20 22.23
C VAL A 85 -4.74 1.03 23.10
N LEU A 86 -5.22 2.13 22.53
CA LEU A 86 -5.56 3.36 23.24
C LEU A 86 -7.04 3.63 22.99
N ASN A 87 -7.81 3.65 24.07
CA ASN A 87 -9.28 3.75 24.05
C ASN A 87 -9.92 2.73 23.10
N GLY A 88 -9.45 1.49 23.18
CA GLY A 88 -9.94 0.36 22.37
C GLY A 88 -9.46 0.30 20.92
N TYR A 89 -8.77 1.32 20.39
CA TYR A 89 -8.21 1.27 19.03
C TYR A 89 -6.70 0.98 19.03
N PRO A 90 -6.15 0.29 18.02
CA PRO A 90 -4.71 0.07 17.90
C PRO A 90 -3.93 1.37 18.05
N THR A 91 -2.80 1.34 18.73
CA THR A 91 -1.91 2.50 18.81
C THR A 91 -0.48 2.08 18.57
N VAL A 92 0.37 3.03 18.16
CA VAL A 92 1.80 2.78 18.01
C VAL A 92 2.51 3.39 19.20
N VAL A 93 3.17 2.54 19.99
CA VAL A 93 4.00 3.03 21.08
C VAL A 93 5.29 3.62 20.50
N ALA A 94 5.54 4.90 20.80
CA ALA A 94 6.60 5.67 20.15
C ALA A 94 8.01 5.18 20.52
N ARG A 95 8.22 4.66 21.74
CA ARG A 95 9.54 4.29 22.27
C ARG A 95 9.68 2.78 22.48
N GLY A 96 10.80 2.19 22.03
CA GLY A 96 11.18 0.80 22.32
C GLY A 96 10.60 -0.28 21.39
N THR A 97 9.56 0.01 20.61
CA THR A 97 8.96 -0.95 19.69
C THR A 97 9.70 -1.01 18.35
N SER A 98 10.18 -2.20 17.97
CA SER A 98 10.86 -2.40 16.68
C SER A 98 9.90 -2.25 15.49
N GLN A 99 10.42 -1.86 14.32
CA GLN A 99 9.59 -1.74 13.10
C GLN A 99 8.96 -3.07 12.68
N LYS A 100 9.68 -4.18 12.91
CA LYS A 100 9.18 -5.55 12.71
C LYS A 100 7.99 -5.87 13.62
N GLU A 101 8.03 -5.43 14.88
CA GLU A 101 6.94 -5.60 15.83
C GLU A 101 5.70 -4.81 15.39
N ILE A 102 5.89 -3.55 14.99
CA ILE A 102 4.79 -2.69 14.51
C ILE A 102 4.12 -3.31 13.27
N ASN A 103 4.90 -3.83 12.33
CA ASN A 103 4.35 -4.52 11.17
C ASN A 103 3.60 -5.79 11.56
N ARG A 104 4.10 -6.57 12.54
CA ARG A 104 3.37 -7.74 13.07
C ARG A 104 2.04 -7.33 13.71
N GLN A 105 2.05 -6.26 14.52
CA GLN A 105 0.86 -5.72 15.17
C GLN A 105 -0.17 -5.21 14.15
N LEU A 106 0.26 -4.49 13.11
CA LEU A 106 -0.62 -4.05 12.03
C LEU A 106 -1.27 -5.24 11.31
N LYS A 107 -0.46 -6.22 10.93
CA LYS A 107 -0.93 -7.41 10.22
C LYS A 107 -1.87 -8.31 11.04
N ALA A 108 -1.87 -8.16 12.36
CA ALA A 108 -2.78 -8.91 13.22
C ALA A 108 -4.26 -8.55 12.97
N TRP A 109 -4.53 -7.30 12.58
CA TRP A 109 -5.89 -6.77 12.38
C TRP A 109 -6.15 -6.20 10.97
N LEU A 110 -5.10 -6.00 10.16
CA LEU A 110 -5.20 -5.60 8.77
C LEU A 110 -4.50 -6.63 7.88
N TYR A 111 -5.28 -7.45 7.18
CA TYR A 111 -4.74 -8.45 6.26
C TYR A 111 -4.33 -7.80 4.93
N ILE A 112 -3.07 -7.38 4.85
CA ILE A 112 -2.45 -6.84 3.63
C ILE A 112 -1.10 -7.50 3.37
N ASP A 113 -0.76 -7.64 2.08
CA ASP A 113 0.58 -8.05 1.67
C ASP A 113 1.54 -6.86 1.72
N ALA A 114 2.11 -6.66 2.91
CA ALA A 114 3.02 -5.55 3.19
C ALA A 114 4.31 -5.98 3.87
N VAL A 115 5.40 -5.23 3.67
CA VAL A 115 6.65 -5.38 4.42
C VAL A 115 6.98 -4.10 5.18
N ASP A 116 7.88 -4.19 6.16
CA ASP A 116 8.21 -3.04 7.00
C ASP A 116 9.33 -2.19 6.37
N SER A 117 9.38 -0.89 6.64
CA SER A 117 10.44 0.00 6.11
C SER A 117 11.86 -0.38 6.56
N GLY A 118 11.98 -1.12 7.67
CA GLY A 118 13.24 -1.61 8.22
C GLY A 118 13.78 -2.87 7.55
N THR A 119 12.95 -3.61 6.80
CA THR A 119 13.41 -4.65 5.87
C THR A 119 14.03 -3.97 4.64
N ARG A 120 15.20 -3.35 4.85
CA ARG A 120 16.06 -2.81 3.80
C ARG A 120 16.34 -3.90 2.78
N LYS A 121 15.69 -3.83 1.61
CA LYS A 121 16.20 -4.53 0.45
C LYS A 121 17.36 -3.72 -0.10
N LYS A 122 18.48 -4.39 -0.35
CA LYS A 122 19.52 -3.83 -1.22
C LYS A 122 18.87 -3.57 -2.58
N GLU A 123 19.25 -2.47 -3.19
CA GLU A 123 18.83 -2.04 -4.52
C GLU A 123 18.86 -3.24 -5.50
N GLY A 124 17.70 -3.64 -6.02
CA GLY A 124 17.58 -4.73 -7.00
C GLY A 124 16.58 -5.85 -6.67
N ASP A 125 16.21 -6.06 -5.41
CA ASP A 125 15.13 -6.99 -5.07
C ASP A 125 13.79 -6.25 -5.06
N SER A 126 13.01 -6.31 -6.14
CA SER A 126 11.60 -5.87 -6.06
C SER A 126 10.90 -6.67 -4.95
N PRO A 127 10.24 -6.06 -3.98
CA PRO A 127 9.24 -6.77 -3.20
C PRO A 127 8.21 -7.29 -4.20
N THR A 128 7.95 -8.59 -4.21
CA THR A 128 6.71 -9.12 -4.79
C THR A 128 5.48 -8.62 -4.03
N THR A 129 5.70 -7.90 -2.92
CA THR A 129 4.68 -7.40 -2.02
C THR A 129 4.14 -6.06 -2.50
N THR A 130 2.84 -5.89 -2.34
CA THR A 130 2.12 -4.72 -2.87
C THR A 130 2.42 -3.45 -2.06
N PHE A 131 2.63 -3.57 -0.75
CA PHE A 131 2.76 -2.41 0.14
C PHE A 131 4.03 -2.40 1.01
N TYR A 132 4.45 -1.20 1.39
CA TYR A 132 5.32 -0.94 2.54
C TYR A 132 4.52 -0.35 3.68
N THR A 133 4.99 -0.61 4.90
CA THR A 133 4.47 -0.02 6.14
C THR A 133 5.58 0.70 6.86
N ASP A 134 5.33 1.94 7.25
CA ASP A 134 6.28 2.77 7.98
C ASP A 134 5.63 3.42 9.20
N LYS A 135 6.44 3.85 10.17
CA LYS A 135 6.02 4.58 11.36
C LYS A 135 6.57 5.99 11.31
N TYR A 136 5.70 6.99 11.31
CA TYR A 136 6.11 8.38 11.55
C TYR A 136 5.77 8.78 12.98
N THR A 137 6.79 9.19 13.74
CA THR A 137 6.59 9.78 15.07
C THR A 137 6.66 11.29 14.93
N ARG A 138 5.55 11.99 15.19
CA ARG A 138 5.54 13.45 15.22
C ARG A 138 5.83 13.92 16.66
N PRO A 139 6.68 14.94 16.85
CA PRO A 139 7.06 15.44 18.18
C PRO A 139 5.89 15.77 19.12
N ASN A 140 4.72 16.15 18.59
CA ASN A 140 3.57 16.62 19.36
C ASN A 140 2.22 15.94 19.01
N ASN A 141 2.18 15.06 18.00
CA ASN A 141 0.92 14.53 17.44
C ASN A 141 0.83 12.99 17.49
N GLY A 142 1.67 12.34 18.29
CA GLY A 142 1.72 10.89 18.39
C GLY A 142 2.42 10.20 17.22
N SER A 143 2.40 8.86 17.24
CA SER A 143 2.92 8.01 16.18
C SER A 143 1.79 7.61 15.23
N MET A 144 2.05 7.70 13.92
CA MET A 144 1.14 7.24 12.86
C MET A 144 1.76 6.07 12.11
N ILE A 145 0.91 5.22 11.55
CA ILE A 145 1.29 4.17 10.59
C ILE A 145 1.02 4.72 9.20
N ALA A 146 1.97 4.58 8.29
CA ALA A 146 1.79 4.88 6.88
C ALA A 146 1.86 3.60 6.06
N ILE A 147 0.96 3.47 5.08
CA ILE A 147 0.89 2.36 4.14
C ILE A 147 0.94 2.96 2.74
N PHE A 148 1.85 2.49 1.90
CA PHE A 148 2.04 3.00 0.54
C PHE A 148 2.58 1.92 -0.37
N PHE A 149 2.45 2.11 -1.69
CA PHE A 149 2.88 1.10 -2.66
C PHE A 149 4.38 0.87 -2.62
N SER A 150 4.78 -0.40 -2.79
CA SER A 150 6.18 -0.78 -2.73
C SER A 150 7.04 -0.10 -3.80
N GLU A 151 6.50 0.06 -5.00
CA GLU A 151 7.13 0.74 -6.13
C GLU A 151 7.36 2.24 -5.93
N ASP A 152 6.53 2.89 -5.10
CA ASP A 152 6.64 4.33 -4.84
C ASP A 152 7.70 4.65 -3.77
N TYR A 153 8.31 3.64 -3.13
CA TYR A 153 9.37 3.83 -2.12
C TYR A 153 10.57 4.63 -2.64
N SER A 154 11.01 4.36 -3.88
CA SER A 154 12.12 5.09 -4.52
C SER A 154 11.81 6.57 -4.75
N ARG A 155 10.53 6.95 -4.76
CA ARG A 155 10.05 8.32 -4.93
C ARG A 155 9.88 9.06 -3.61
N MET A 156 10.19 8.42 -2.48
CA MET A 156 10.03 9.02 -1.15
C MET A 156 11.01 10.19 -0.97
N ASN A 157 10.47 11.41 -0.90
CA ASN A 157 11.25 12.62 -0.68
C ASN A 157 10.96 13.19 0.71
N ARG A 158 11.99 13.29 1.57
CA ARG A 158 11.88 13.76 2.97
C ARG A 158 10.75 13.08 3.77
N GLY A 159 10.50 11.79 3.52
CA GLY A 159 9.47 11.02 4.23
C GLY A 159 8.02 11.36 3.84
N LYS A 160 7.80 11.96 2.66
CA LYS A 160 6.46 12.19 2.11
C LYS A 160 6.29 11.46 0.79
N LEU A 161 5.20 10.72 0.68
CA LEU A 161 4.73 10.09 -0.54
C LEU A 161 3.39 10.68 -0.91
N LYS A 162 3.17 10.82 -2.22
CA LYS A 162 1.93 11.33 -2.79
C LYS A 162 0.78 10.36 -2.57
N CYS A 163 0.95 9.09 -2.95
CA CYS A 163 -0.03 8.02 -2.72
C CYS A 163 0.26 7.27 -1.41
N GLN A 164 -0.47 7.57 -0.34
CA GLN A 164 -0.34 6.81 0.91
C GLN A 164 -1.60 6.87 1.76
N ILE A 165 -1.79 5.85 2.59
CA ILE A 165 -2.75 5.81 3.69
C ILE A 165 -1.98 6.13 4.97
N ASN A 166 -2.39 7.18 5.67
CA ASN A 166 -1.92 7.46 7.02
C ASN A 166 -2.99 7.01 8.02
N TYR A 167 -2.61 6.30 9.08
CA TYR A 167 -3.41 5.95 10.25
C TYR A 167 -2.85 6.62 11.50
N LEU A 168 -3.69 7.32 12.25
CA LEU A 168 -3.34 7.88 13.55
C LEU A 168 -4.41 7.50 14.58
N ASN A 169 -4.00 7.15 15.79
CA ASN A 169 -4.87 7.13 16.96
C ASN A 169 -4.37 8.20 17.94
N ASN A 170 -5.16 9.25 18.16
CA ASN A 170 -4.80 10.38 19.02
C ASN A 170 -5.40 10.30 20.44
N GLY A 171 -6.08 9.21 20.81
CA GLY A 171 -6.63 9.03 22.14
C GLY A 171 -7.95 9.74 22.43
N VAL A 172 -8.74 10.09 21.41
CA VAL A 172 -10.12 10.58 21.58
C VAL A 172 -11.09 9.47 21.16
N ASP A 173 -12.08 9.15 22.00
CA ASP A 173 -12.87 7.90 22.05
C ASP A 173 -13.47 7.35 20.74
N THR A 174 -13.55 8.10 19.65
CA THR A 174 -14.02 7.60 18.33
C THR A 174 -13.55 8.41 17.10
N ALA A 175 -13.08 9.65 17.28
CA ALA A 175 -13.18 10.65 16.21
C ALA A 175 -11.89 11.00 15.44
N THR A 176 -10.75 10.36 15.70
CA THR A 176 -9.53 10.74 14.96
C THR A 176 -8.68 9.53 14.55
N VAL A 177 -9.33 8.43 14.21
CA VAL A 177 -8.80 7.52 13.19
C VAL A 177 -8.81 8.28 11.87
N LEU A 178 -7.76 9.06 11.64
CA LEU A 178 -7.58 9.75 10.37
C LEU A 178 -6.99 8.72 9.42
N ILE A 179 -7.81 8.25 8.48
CA ILE A 179 -7.36 7.61 7.25
C ILE A 179 -7.32 8.70 6.19
N LYS A 180 -6.13 9.21 5.89
CA LYS A 180 -5.93 10.19 4.82
C LYS A 180 -5.29 9.50 3.64
N MET A 181 -5.94 9.63 2.49
CA MET A 181 -5.34 9.36 1.19
C MET A 181 -4.82 10.68 0.65
N GLU A 182 -3.50 10.79 0.48
CA GLU A 182 -2.91 11.90 -0.26
C GLU A 182 -2.98 11.61 -1.77
N GLU A 183 -3.01 12.66 -2.59
CA GLU A 183 -3.25 12.57 -4.03
C GLU A 183 -2.20 11.69 -4.74
N CYS A 184 -2.68 10.71 -5.48
CA CYS A 184 -2.00 10.11 -6.62
C CYS A 184 -2.14 11.05 -7.82
#